data_AF-A0A150J2P5-F1
#
_entry.id   AF-A0A150J2P5-F1
#
_cell.length_a   1.000
_cell.length_b   1.000
_cell.length_c   1.000
_cell.angle_alpha   90.00
_cell.angle_beta   90.00
_cell.angle_gamma   90.00
#
_symmetry.space_group_name_H-M   'P 1'
#
loop_
_entity.id
_entity.type
_entity.pdbx_description
1 polymer ?
#
loop_
_entity_poly.entity_id
_entity_poly.type
_entity_poly.pdbx_seq_one_letter_code
_entity_poly.pdbx_strand_id
1 'polypeptide(L)'
;MSKLDDNNFIPLNNNEIVFISYNGYFLGVVKSLGKSFLLETEKEEIVLGTGKEDILCASSLIKDVKIKSIIKSNLYALRELSFPLIILNKGHPASKRLKLVFGFGERILLDSCIEAGTHPDQHLLCSMEDLSGISIIAKQNGIEVFDPKKRKIEFEKCDIEI
;
A
#
# COMPACT_ATOMS: atom_id res chain seq x y z
N MET A 1 -7.99 -13.15 -26.58
CA MET A 1 -6.68 -12.48 -26.80
C MET A 1 -6.93 -10.97 -26.79
N SER A 2 -6.97 -10.36 -25.61
CA SER A 2 -7.19 -8.92 -25.43
C SER A 2 -5.89 -8.29 -24.98
N LYS A 3 -5.35 -7.39 -25.82
CA LYS A 3 -4.18 -6.57 -25.53
C LYS A 3 -4.44 -5.74 -24.26
N LEU A 4 -3.73 -6.04 -23.17
CA LEU A 4 -3.53 -5.12 -22.04
C LEU A 4 -2.25 -4.33 -22.31
N ASP A 5 -2.33 -3.36 -23.22
CA ASP A 5 -1.23 -2.42 -23.48
C ASP A 5 -1.59 -1.06 -22.87
N ASP A 6 -1.38 -0.92 -21.55
CA ASP A 6 -1.21 0.35 -20.82
C ASP A 6 -0.49 0.07 -19.47
N ASN A 7 0.40 -0.92 -19.42
CA ASN A 7 1.13 -1.30 -18.20
C ASN A 7 2.41 -0.48 -18.09
N ASN A 8 2.54 0.32 -17.03
CA ASN A 8 3.83 0.90 -16.66
C ASN A 8 4.54 -0.07 -15.72
N PHE A 9 5.50 -0.81 -16.26
CA PHE A 9 6.44 -1.58 -15.43
C PHE A 9 7.42 -0.62 -14.76
N ILE A 10 7.48 -0.66 -13.43
CA ILE A 10 8.39 0.15 -12.62
C ILE A 10 9.37 -0.79 -11.91
N PRO A 11 10.68 -0.71 -12.21
CA PRO A 11 11.68 -1.48 -11.48
C PRO A 11 11.68 -1.11 -10.00
N LEU A 12 11.73 -2.10 -9.12
CA LEU A 12 11.74 -1.91 -7.66
C LEU A 12 12.60 -2.99 -7.00
N ASN A 13 13.69 -2.56 -6.37
CA ASN A 13 14.61 -3.42 -5.64
C ASN A 13 14.18 -3.57 -4.17
N ASN A 14 14.80 -4.52 -3.47
CA ASN A 14 14.47 -4.85 -2.07
C ASN A 14 14.67 -3.68 -1.08
N ASN A 15 15.63 -2.80 -1.36
CA ASN A 15 15.99 -1.67 -0.47
C ASN A 15 15.36 -0.34 -0.93
N GLU A 16 14.47 -0.38 -1.91
CA GLU A 16 13.82 0.81 -2.46
C GLU A 16 12.36 0.89 -2.05
N ILE A 17 11.86 2.12 -2.07
CA ILE A 17 10.45 2.46 -2.09
C ILE A 17 10.14 3.22 -3.39
N VAL A 18 9.00 2.91 -4.00
CA VAL A 18 8.41 3.77 -5.04
C VAL A 18 7.19 4.47 -4.47
N PHE A 19 7.15 5.79 -4.63
CA PHE A 19 5.99 6.61 -4.42
C PHE A 19 5.25 6.79 -5.74
N ILE A 20 3.97 6.46 -5.74
CA ILE A 20 3.02 6.75 -6.81
C ILE A 20 2.17 7.92 -6.32
N SER A 21 2.08 9.00 -7.10
CA SER A 21 1.32 10.18 -6.70
C SER A 21 0.42 10.74 -7.79
N TYR A 22 -0.71 11.30 -7.35
CA TYR A 22 -1.66 12.00 -8.19
C TYR A 22 -2.47 12.98 -7.34
N ASN A 23 -2.66 14.21 -7.82
CA ASN A 23 -3.42 15.28 -7.15
C ASN A 23 -3.05 15.52 -5.67
N GLY A 24 -1.79 15.31 -5.29
CA GLY A 24 -1.29 15.48 -3.92
C GLY A 24 -1.55 14.31 -2.97
N TYR A 25 -2.09 13.19 -3.46
CA TYR A 25 -2.12 11.92 -2.73
C TYR A 25 -0.91 11.06 -3.08
N PHE A 26 -0.50 10.23 -2.13
CA PHE A 26 0.70 9.40 -2.22
C PHE A 26 0.40 7.96 -1.83
N LEU A 27 1.01 7.04 -2.57
CA LEU A 27 1.04 5.62 -2.29
C LEU A 27 2.49 5.15 -2.30
N GLY A 28 2.99 4.71 -1.15
CA GLY A 28 4.31 4.09 -1.05
C GLY A 28 4.19 2.58 -1.26
N VAL A 29 5.09 2.01 -2.07
CA VAL A 29 5.14 0.58 -2.38
C VAL A 29 6.56 0.06 -2.18
N VAL A 30 6.68 -1.04 -1.44
CA VAL A 30 7.94 -1.73 -1.18
C VAL A 30 7.74 -3.24 -1.39
N LYS A 31 8.82 -3.98 -1.65
CA LYS A 31 8.78 -5.46 -1.63
C LYS A 31 8.58 -5.94 -0.19
N SER A 32 7.74 -6.95 0.02
CA SER A 32 7.47 -7.57 1.32
C SER A 32 8.60 -8.49 1.79
N LEU A 33 9.37 -9.03 0.84
CA LEU A 33 10.48 -9.96 1.04
C LEU A 33 10.05 -11.30 1.68
N GLY A 34 8.77 -11.66 1.59
CA GLY A 34 8.23 -12.88 2.19
C GLY A 34 8.14 -12.82 3.72
N LYS A 35 8.18 -11.60 4.28
CA LYS A 35 8.02 -11.40 5.73
C LYS A 35 6.57 -11.60 6.15
N SER A 36 6.39 -11.83 7.45
CA SER A 36 5.06 -11.87 8.06
C SER A 36 4.79 -10.57 8.81
N PHE A 37 3.54 -10.12 8.78
CA PHE A 37 3.08 -8.89 9.44
C PHE A 37 2.09 -9.23 10.54
N LEU A 38 2.23 -8.58 11.68
CA LEU A 38 1.41 -8.81 12.86
C LEU A 38 0.24 -7.84 12.86
N LEU A 39 -0.98 -8.36 12.85
CA LEU A 39 -2.22 -7.58 12.90
C LEU A 39 -2.85 -7.80 14.28
N GLU A 40 -2.70 -6.82 15.17
CA GLU A 40 -3.27 -6.86 16.51
C GLU A 40 -4.73 -6.43 16.45
N THR A 41 -5.62 -7.27 17.00
CA THR A 41 -7.06 -6.98 17.11
C THR A 41 -7.43 -6.86 18.60
N GLU A 42 -8.70 -6.61 18.90
CA GLU A 42 -9.16 -6.64 20.30
C GLU A 42 -9.11 -8.04 20.92
N LYS A 43 -9.18 -9.10 20.09
CA LYS A 43 -9.37 -10.49 20.55
C LYS A 43 -8.11 -11.32 20.48
N GLU A 44 -7.34 -11.14 19.41
CA GLU A 44 -6.18 -11.97 19.08
C GLU A 44 -5.24 -11.25 18.11
N GLU A 45 -4.00 -11.72 18.05
CA GLU A 45 -3.03 -11.34 17.03
C GLU A 45 -3.19 -12.26 15.80
N ILE A 46 -3.32 -11.66 14.63
CA ILE A 46 -3.38 -12.36 13.35
C ILE A 46 -2.03 -12.20 12.63
N VAL A 47 -1.42 -13.31 12.24
CA VAL A 47 -0.17 -13.31 11.46
C VAL A 47 -0.49 -13.39 9.97
N LEU A 48 -0.13 -12.34 9.22
CA LEU A 48 -0.27 -12.28 7.77
C LEU A 48 1.06 -12.63 7.10
N GLY A 49 1.16 -13.83 6.53
CA GLY A 49 2.31 -14.25 5.73
C GLY A 49 2.25 -13.70 4.30
N THR A 50 3.40 -13.36 3.72
CA THR A 50 3.51 -12.91 2.33
C THR A 50 4.48 -13.77 1.53
N GLY A 51 4.31 -13.83 0.22
CA GLY A 51 5.27 -14.41 -0.70
C GLY A 51 6.50 -13.50 -0.87
N LYS A 52 7.64 -14.09 -1.29
CA LYS A 52 8.90 -13.33 -1.52
C LYS A 52 8.71 -12.13 -2.45
N GLU A 53 7.84 -12.30 -3.44
CA GLU A 53 7.60 -11.31 -4.47
C GLU A 53 6.48 -10.33 -4.15
N ASP A 54 5.65 -10.60 -3.14
CA ASP A 54 4.53 -9.76 -2.75
C ASP A 54 5.00 -8.36 -2.37
N ILE A 55 4.07 -7.41 -2.39
CA ILE A 55 4.32 -6.03 -2.03
C ILE A 55 3.64 -5.66 -0.71
N LEU A 56 4.22 -4.67 -0.06
CA LEU A 56 3.67 -3.95 1.06
C LEU A 56 3.42 -2.50 0.62
N CYS A 57 2.21 -2.01 0.86
CA CYS A 57 1.77 -0.69 0.41
C CYS A 57 1.23 0.15 1.56
N ALA A 58 1.39 1.47 1.48
CA ALA A 58 0.69 2.42 2.34
C ALA A 58 0.19 3.63 1.55
N SER A 59 -1.11 3.91 1.62
CA SER A 59 -1.75 5.06 0.96
C SER A 59 -2.07 6.16 1.93
N SER A 60 -1.88 7.42 1.50
CA SER A 60 -2.34 8.59 2.24
C SER A 60 -3.84 8.79 2.08
N LEU A 61 -4.48 9.19 3.18
CA LEU A 61 -5.85 9.69 3.24
C LEU A 61 -5.89 11.23 3.30
N ILE A 62 -4.75 11.90 3.14
CA ILE A 62 -4.63 13.36 3.15
C ILE A 62 -3.66 13.84 2.07
N LYS A 63 -3.81 15.12 1.69
CA LYS A 63 -2.92 15.85 0.79
C LYS A 63 -1.89 16.64 1.60
N ASP A 64 -0.78 16.00 1.97
CA ASP A 64 0.31 16.65 2.69
C ASP A 64 1.65 16.02 2.26
N VAL A 65 2.59 16.83 1.78
CA VAL A 65 3.92 16.37 1.34
C VAL A 65 4.71 15.68 2.46
N LYS A 66 4.47 16.05 3.72
CA LYS A 66 5.13 15.43 4.89
C LYS A 66 4.70 13.96 5.06
N ILE A 67 3.58 13.55 4.48
CA ILE A 67 3.07 12.19 4.61
C ILE A 67 4.02 11.15 4.01
N LYS A 68 4.85 11.52 3.02
CA LYS A 68 5.82 10.61 2.42
C LYS A 68 6.83 10.08 3.43
N SER A 69 7.34 10.95 4.30
CA SER A 69 8.26 10.54 5.37
C SER A 69 7.59 9.61 6.37
N ILE A 70 6.31 9.85 6.68
CA ILE A 70 5.52 8.96 7.56
C ILE A 70 5.27 7.61 6.89
N ILE A 71 4.90 7.60 5.60
CA ILE A 71 4.73 6.37 4.81
C ILE A 71 6.01 5.54 4.82
N LYS A 72 7.15 6.15 4.46
CA LYS A 72 8.46 5.50 4.47
C LYS A 72 8.79 4.93 5.85
N SER A 73 8.60 5.73 6.91
CA SER A 73 8.83 5.32 8.29
C SER A 73 7.98 4.13 8.73
N ASN A 74 6.68 4.14 8.42
CA ASN A 74 5.81 3.03 8.78
C ASN A 74 6.14 1.78 7.98
N LEU A 75 6.34 1.88 6.66
CA LEU A 75 6.70 0.72 5.84
C LEU A 75 8.01 0.08 6.30
N TYR A 76 9.00 0.90 6.65
CA TYR A 76 10.27 0.42 7.23
C TYR A 76 10.05 -0.25 8.59
N ALA A 77 9.30 0.37 9.51
CA ALA A 77 9.04 -0.19 10.83
C ALA A 77 8.28 -1.53 10.76
N LEU A 78 7.29 -1.64 9.88
CA LEU A 78 6.56 -2.88 9.65
C LEU A 78 7.46 -3.97 9.06
N ARG A 79 8.18 -3.64 7.97
CA ARG A 79 8.96 -4.63 7.23
C ARG A 79 10.23 -5.02 7.96
N GLU A 80 11.01 -4.08 8.48
CA GLU A 80 12.31 -4.36 9.08
C GLU A 80 12.29 -4.64 10.56
N LEU A 81 11.34 -4.04 11.29
CA LEU A 81 11.29 -4.12 12.75
C LEU A 81 10.08 -4.92 13.27
N SER A 82 9.25 -5.46 12.38
CA SER A 82 8.06 -6.26 12.73
C SER A 82 7.11 -5.54 13.68
N PHE A 83 6.98 -4.21 13.53
CA PHE A 83 5.99 -3.46 14.31
C PHE A 83 4.58 -3.98 13.99
N PRO A 84 3.70 -4.12 15.00
CA PRO A 84 2.35 -4.57 14.76
C PRO A 84 1.49 -3.47 14.16
N LEU A 85 0.49 -3.86 13.37
CA LEU A 85 -0.61 -3.01 12.94
C LEU A 85 -1.82 -3.23 13.82
N ILE A 86 -2.36 -2.15 14.34
CA ILE A 86 -3.55 -2.19 15.19
C ILE A 86 -4.79 -2.10 14.31
N ILE A 87 -5.62 -3.13 14.32
CA ILE A 87 -6.93 -3.14 13.67
C ILE A 87 -7.95 -2.55 14.63
N LEU A 88 -8.62 -1.48 14.20
CA LEU A 88 -9.67 -0.82 14.96
C LEU A 88 -11.04 -1.33 14.52
N ASN A 89 -11.91 -1.65 15.47
CA ASN A 89 -13.30 -1.98 15.21
C ASN A 89 -14.04 -0.82 14.52
N LYS A 90 -15.07 -1.15 13.74
CA LYS A 90 -15.96 -0.16 13.12
C LYS A 90 -16.53 0.79 14.18
N GLY A 91 -16.49 2.09 13.89
CA GLY A 91 -16.99 3.13 14.80
C GLY A 91 -16.01 3.54 15.91
N HIS A 92 -14.81 2.97 15.98
CA HIS A 92 -13.84 3.34 17.00
C HIS A 92 -13.44 4.84 16.89
N PRO A 93 -13.37 5.61 17.99
CA PRO A 93 -13.09 7.04 17.93
C PRO A 93 -11.73 7.40 17.28
N ALA A 94 -10.74 6.51 17.40
CA ALA A 94 -9.43 6.73 16.78
C ALA A 94 -9.43 6.55 15.25
N SER A 95 -10.41 5.86 14.67
CA SER A 95 -10.47 5.65 13.22
C SER A 95 -10.57 6.97 12.46
N LYS A 96 -11.19 8.00 13.04
CA LYS A 96 -11.25 9.38 12.49
C LYS A 96 -9.89 10.07 12.40
N ARG A 97 -8.88 9.58 13.14
CA ARG A 97 -7.53 10.12 13.19
C ARG A 97 -6.57 9.38 12.25
N LEU A 98 -6.98 8.24 11.67
CA LEU A 98 -6.15 7.50 10.72
C LEU A 98 -5.89 8.36 9.48
N LYS A 99 -4.61 8.45 9.09
CA LYS A 99 -4.13 9.20 7.92
C LYS A 99 -3.52 8.31 6.86
N LEU A 100 -3.28 7.05 7.19
CA LEU A 100 -2.70 6.03 6.34
C LEU A 100 -3.54 4.76 6.41
N VAL A 101 -3.52 4.01 5.32
CA VAL A 101 -3.99 2.63 5.28
C VAL A 101 -2.92 1.75 4.65
N PHE A 102 -2.93 0.47 5.00
CA PHE A 102 -1.90 -0.50 4.61
C PHE A 102 -2.50 -1.67 3.85
N GLY A 103 -1.71 -2.29 2.97
CA GLY A 103 -2.12 -3.43 2.15
C GLY A 103 -0.95 -4.32 1.79
N PHE A 104 -1.24 -5.60 1.58
CA PHE A 104 -0.25 -6.68 1.49
C PHE A 104 -0.68 -7.67 0.41
N GLY A 105 0.28 -8.18 -0.37
CA GLY A 105 0.06 -9.33 -1.24
C GLY A 105 0.59 -9.13 -2.66
N GLU A 106 0.29 -10.08 -3.55
CA GLU A 106 0.72 -10.07 -4.95
C GLU A 106 0.00 -9.01 -5.81
N ARG A 107 -1.18 -8.57 -5.38
CA ARG A 107 -2.00 -7.58 -6.05
C ARG A 107 -2.68 -6.68 -5.03
N ILE A 108 -2.60 -5.38 -5.28
CA ILE A 108 -3.30 -4.35 -4.52
C ILE A 108 -4.19 -3.57 -5.47
N LEU A 109 -5.49 -3.58 -5.23
CA LEU A 109 -6.47 -2.73 -5.89
C LEU A 109 -6.83 -1.57 -4.95
N LEU A 110 -6.67 -0.35 -5.44
CA LEU A 110 -7.09 0.85 -4.73
C LEU A 110 -8.59 1.05 -4.91
N ASP A 111 -9.36 1.02 -3.83
CA ASP A 111 -10.81 1.21 -3.85
C ASP A 111 -11.24 2.21 -2.77
N SER A 112 -11.97 3.24 -3.17
CA SER A 112 -12.48 4.31 -2.30
C SER A 112 -13.88 4.04 -1.73
N CYS A 113 -14.55 2.98 -2.17
CA CYS A 113 -15.88 2.58 -1.71
C CYS A 113 -15.83 1.63 -0.51
N ILE A 114 -14.63 1.35 0.02
CA ILE A 114 -14.43 0.46 1.16
C ILE A 114 -14.27 1.31 2.42
N GLU A 115 -15.13 1.09 3.42
CA GLU A 115 -14.88 1.63 4.76
C GLU A 115 -13.61 0.96 5.32
N ALA A 116 -12.62 1.77 5.71
CA ALA A 116 -11.39 1.28 6.33
C ALA A 116 -11.71 0.30 7.49
N GLY A 117 -11.21 -0.93 7.39
CA GLY A 117 -11.42 -1.98 8.39
C GLY A 117 -12.68 -2.85 8.23
N THR A 118 -13.34 -2.87 7.07
CA THR A 118 -14.60 -3.61 6.88
C THR A 118 -14.61 -4.73 5.84
N HIS A 119 -13.55 -4.90 5.04
CA HIS A 119 -13.48 -5.99 4.04
C HIS A 119 -12.47 -7.07 4.47
N PRO A 120 -12.83 -8.37 4.45
CA PRO A 120 -11.94 -9.48 4.75
C PRO A 120 -10.86 -9.77 3.67
N ASP A 121 -10.86 -9.05 2.54
CA ASP A 121 -9.99 -9.34 1.40
C ASP A 121 -8.74 -8.45 1.40
N GLN A 122 -7.58 -9.07 1.60
CA GLN A 122 -6.27 -8.42 1.76
C GLN A 122 -5.76 -7.72 0.48
N HIS A 123 -6.40 -8.00 -0.67
CA HIS A 123 -6.06 -7.43 -1.98
C HIS A 123 -6.68 -6.05 -2.26
N LEU A 124 -7.49 -5.52 -1.33
CA LEU A 124 -8.19 -4.26 -1.47
C LEU A 124 -7.64 -3.23 -0.46
N LEU A 125 -7.09 -2.14 -0.97
CA LEU A 125 -6.59 -1.03 -0.16
C LEU A 125 -7.55 0.15 -0.27
N CYS A 126 -8.03 0.62 0.88
CA CYS A 126 -8.88 1.81 0.97
C CYS A 126 -8.13 3.05 0.45
N SER A 127 -8.38 3.49 -0.77
CA SER A 127 -7.76 4.71 -1.31
C SER A 127 -8.71 5.89 -1.22
N MET A 128 -8.21 7.11 -1.36
CA MET A 128 -9.08 8.24 -1.71
C MET A 128 -9.59 8.10 -3.15
N GLU A 129 -10.72 8.70 -3.48
CA GLU A 129 -11.35 8.63 -4.82
C GLU A 129 -10.35 8.94 -5.95
N ASP A 130 -9.44 9.88 -5.69
CA ASP A 130 -8.41 10.33 -6.64
C ASP A 130 -7.45 9.20 -7.08
N LEU A 131 -7.24 8.17 -6.26
CA LEU A 131 -6.40 7.00 -6.58
C LEU A 131 -7.21 5.73 -6.85
N SER A 132 -8.54 5.78 -6.65
CA SER A 132 -9.43 4.64 -6.85
C SER A 132 -9.34 4.08 -8.28
N GLY A 133 -9.35 2.76 -8.39
CA GLY A 133 -9.25 1.98 -9.62
C GLY A 133 -7.83 1.69 -10.10
N ILE A 134 -6.78 2.25 -9.48
CA ILE A 134 -5.39 1.85 -9.79
C ILE A 134 -5.15 0.46 -9.21
N SER A 135 -4.54 -0.42 -9.99
CA SER A 135 -4.04 -1.69 -9.47
C SER A 135 -2.53 -1.77 -9.57
N ILE A 136 -1.90 -2.24 -8.50
CA ILE A 136 -0.49 -2.58 -8.47
C ILE A 136 -0.36 -4.09 -8.42
N ILE A 137 0.47 -4.65 -9.29
CA ILE A 137 0.75 -6.08 -9.36
C ILE A 137 2.24 -6.27 -9.09
N ALA A 138 2.55 -7.12 -8.11
CA ALA A 138 3.90 -7.44 -7.75
C ALA A 138 4.57 -8.30 -8.83
N LYS A 139 5.83 -8.01 -9.13
CA LYS A 139 6.67 -8.77 -10.09
C LYS A 139 8.04 -9.01 -9.49
N GLN A 140 8.77 -9.97 -10.05
CA GLN A 140 10.07 -10.38 -9.53
C GLN A 140 11.07 -9.20 -9.34
N ASN A 141 11.14 -8.29 -10.31
CA ASN A 141 12.10 -7.18 -10.31
C ASN A 141 11.42 -5.80 -10.28
N GLY A 142 10.17 -5.74 -9.83
CA GLY A 142 9.41 -4.50 -9.92
C GLY A 142 7.94 -4.63 -9.58
N ILE A 143 7.17 -3.67 -10.05
CA ILE A 143 5.72 -3.65 -10.01
C ILE A 143 5.17 -3.28 -11.38
N GLU A 144 4.00 -3.79 -11.71
CA GLU A 144 3.17 -3.26 -12.79
C GLU A 144 2.11 -2.36 -12.19
N VAL A 145 1.97 -1.16 -12.76
CA VAL A 145 0.91 -0.23 -12.39
C VAL A 145 -0.04 -0.08 -13.56
N PHE A 146 -1.31 -0.40 -13.30
CA PHE A 146 -2.39 -0.25 -14.25
C PHE A 146 -3.36 0.82 -13.75
N ASP A 147 -3.59 1.83 -14.59
CA ASP A 147 -4.58 2.86 -14.34
C ASP A 147 -5.60 2.91 -15.49
N PRO A 148 -6.83 2.41 -15.29
CA PRO A 148 -7.86 2.41 -16.32
C PRO A 148 -8.29 3.82 -16.74
N LYS A 149 -8.07 4.83 -15.88
CA LYS A 149 -8.41 6.23 -16.16
C LYS A 149 -7.29 6.98 -16.90
N LYS A 150 -6.13 6.33 -17.12
CA LYS A 150 -4.93 6.91 -17.75
C LYS A 150 -4.55 8.28 -17.18
N ARG A 151 -4.62 8.43 -15.85
CA ARG A 151 -4.22 9.66 -15.17
C ARG A 151 -2.73 9.89 -15.38
N LYS A 152 -2.32 11.15 -15.32
CA LYS A 152 -0.90 11.53 -15.30
C LYS A 152 -0.33 11.28 -13.90
N ILE A 153 -0.17 10.01 -13.56
CA ILE A 153 0.45 9.57 -12.31
C ILE A 153 1.97 9.82 -12.37
N GLU A 154 2.52 10.21 -11.23
CA GLU A 154 3.95 10.46 -11.07
C GLU A 154 4.57 9.34 -10.26
N PHE A 155 5.83 9.02 -10.57
CA PHE A 155 6.61 7.99 -9.91
C PHE A 155 7.90 8.60 -9.37
N GLU A 156 8.19 8.35 -8.10
CA GLU A 156 9.42 8.75 -7.47
C GLU A 156 10.01 7.58 -6.68
N LYS A 157 11.30 7.31 -6.86
CA LYS A 157 12.01 6.25 -6.15
C LYS A 157 13.08 6.80 -5.22
N CYS A 158 13.23 6.16 -4.07
CA CYS A 158 14.36 6.38 -3.17
C CYS A 158 14.62 5.15 -2.30
N ASP A 159 15.70 5.15 -1.53
CA ASP A 159 15.97 4.10 -0.56
C ASP A 159 14.91 4.09 0.55
N ILE A 160 14.57 2.91 1.05
CA ILE A 160 13.63 2.73 2.17
C ILE A 160 14.29 2.95 3.53
N GLU A 161 15.61 2.81 3.64
CA GLU A 161 16.38 3.07 4.87
C GLU A 161 16.28 4.55 5.26
N ILE A 162 16.17 4.82 6.57
CA ILE A 162 15.83 6.13 7.17
C ILE A 162 17.01 6.69 7.92
#